data_AF-A0A7W6T0K8-F1
#
_entry.id   AF-A0A7W6T0K8-F1
#
_cell.length_a   1.000
_cell.length_b   1.000
_cell.length_c   1.000
_cell.angle_alpha   90.00
_cell.angle_beta   90.00
_cell.angle_gamma   90.00
#
_symmetry.space_group_name_H-M   'P 1'
#
loop_
_entity.id
_entity.type
_entity.pdbx_description
1 polymer ?
#
loop_
_entity_poly.entity_id
_entity_poly.type
_entity_poly.pdbx_seq_one_letter_code
_entity_poly.pdbx_strand_id
1 'polypeptide(L)'
;MLRVNDPAQATNPTLPSVSRRFSFAAPQLRERYLIGALCVLTLSALLAPALPAAAWHIPHFVDSRTWLGVPNAGDVLSNLAFLAMGVWGSERIRARHDAPVGASWFFVGLILTCLGSGFYHLDPDMPQRLVADRLGMAVAFAGFLGIAASERISVRAGEAVLVLMMVAGLLAAWVARENLTPWVVVQFGGMALAVGLALTRPRPGALGVQLGGVIFFYVLAKLFELGDALIFEATGHIVSGHTLKHVAAALAAWPVIRSLAPAGSAPCPH
;
A
#
# COMPACT_ATOMS: atom_id res chain seq x y z
N MET A 1 -81.84 15.06 -14.98
CA MET A 1 -80.52 15.68 -14.77
C MET A 1 -79.48 14.56 -14.71
N LEU A 2 -78.73 14.34 -15.79
CA LEU A 2 -77.63 13.39 -15.88
C LEU A 2 -76.52 14.11 -16.65
N ARG A 3 -75.44 14.48 -15.97
CA ARG A 3 -74.20 14.97 -16.59
C ARG A 3 -73.15 13.89 -16.42
N VAL A 4 -72.82 13.24 -17.54
CA VAL A 4 -71.56 12.53 -17.74
C VAL A 4 -70.52 13.58 -18.12
N ASN A 5 -69.40 13.63 -17.40
CA ASN A 5 -68.09 14.12 -17.86
C ASN A 5 -67.07 13.98 -16.70
N ASP A 6 -66.33 12.88 -16.71
CA ASP A 6 -65.07 12.74 -15.96
C ASP A 6 -63.90 12.92 -16.94
N PRO A 7 -62.96 13.83 -16.69
CA PRO A 7 -61.64 13.75 -17.29
C PRO A 7 -60.67 13.11 -16.29
N ALA A 8 -60.07 11.99 -16.72
CA ALA A 8 -58.99 11.31 -16.00
C ALA A 8 -57.81 12.28 -15.74
N GLN A 9 -57.51 12.52 -14.46
CA GLN A 9 -56.28 13.18 -14.03
C GLN A 9 -55.10 12.22 -14.24
N ALA A 10 -54.29 12.49 -15.28
CA ALA A 10 -52.97 11.89 -15.43
C ALA A 10 -52.05 12.41 -14.32
N THR A 11 -51.79 11.57 -13.32
CA THR A 11 -50.76 11.81 -12.29
C THR A 11 -49.40 11.44 -12.88
N ASN A 12 -48.69 12.42 -13.45
CA ASN A 12 -47.28 12.24 -13.80
C ASN A 12 -46.46 12.11 -12.51
N PRO A 13 -45.77 10.98 -12.26
CA PRO A 13 -44.84 10.90 -11.13
C PRO A 13 -43.62 11.77 -11.42
N THR A 14 -43.50 12.88 -10.70
CA THR A 14 -42.29 13.70 -10.65
C THR A 14 -41.20 12.91 -9.93
N LEU A 15 -40.31 12.27 -10.70
CA LEU A 15 -39.09 11.67 -10.17
C LEU A 15 -38.20 12.78 -9.58
N PRO A 16 -37.74 12.66 -8.32
CA PRO A 16 -36.80 13.63 -7.76
C PRO A 16 -35.48 13.57 -8.53
N SER A 17 -35.11 14.69 -9.16
CA SER A 17 -33.83 14.86 -9.82
C SER A 17 -32.73 14.93 -8.77
N VAL A 18 -32.13 13.78 -8.42
CA VAL A 18 -30.92 13.72 -7.61
C VAL A 18 -29.74 14.17 -8.46
N SER A 19 -29.65 15.48 -8.68
CA SER A 19 -28.45 16.12 -9.20
C SER A 19 -27.43 16.19 -8.06
N ARG A 20 -26.66 15.11 -7.86
CA ARG A 20 -25.41 15.17 -7.08
C ARG A 20 -24.45 16.08 -7.83
N ARG A 21 -24.56 17.40 -7.61
CA ARG A 21 -23.47 18.32 -7.98
C ARG A 21 -22.26 17.90 -7.16
N PHE A 22 -21.23 17.37 -7.82
CA PHE A 22 -19.91 17.24 -7.22
C PHE A 22 -19.41 18.65 -6.91
N SER A 23 -19.69 19.12 -5.69
CA SER A 23 -19.14 20.38 -5.22
C SER A 23 -17.66 20.15 -4.95
N PHE A 24 -16.81 20.61 -5.87
CA PHE A 24 -15.37 20.68 -5.65
C PHE A 24 -15.08 21.77 -4.61
N ALA A 25 -15.29 21.44 -3.34
CA ALA A 25 -14.90 22.31 -2.24
C ALA A 25 -13.39 22.57 -2.32
N ALA A 26 -12.99 23.83 -2.20
CA ALA A 26 -11.61 24.27 -2.30
C ALA A 26 -10.67 23.43 -1.39
N PRO A 27 -9.42 23.19 -1.83
CA PRO A 27 -8.48 22.39 -1.04
C PRO A 27 -8.08 23.12 0.24
N GLN A 28 -8.13 22.38 1.35
CA GLN A 28 -7.65 22.82 2.65
C GLN A 28 -6.13 23.03 2.62
N LEU A 29 -5.59 23.76 3.59
CA LEU A 29 -4.14 24.05 3.64
C LEU A 29 -3.27 22.77 3.61
N ARG A 30 -3.64 21.74 4.38
CA ARG A 30 -2.93 20.44 4.38
C ARG A 30 -3.00 19.74 3.02
N GLU A 31 -4.12 19.85 2.31
CA GLU A 31 -4.29 19.28 0.97
C GLU A 31 -3.42 20.00 -0.06
N ARG A 32 -3.24 21.33 0.07
CA ARG A 32 -2.32 22.09 -0.79
C ARG A 32 -0.87 21.66 -0.61
N TYR A 33 -0.43 21.44 0.63
CA TYR A 33 0.92 20.91 0.89
C TYR A 33 1.11 19.50 0.33
N LEU A 34 0.11 18.62 0.47
CA LEU A 34 0.15 17.29 -0.14
C LEU A 34 0.21 17.38 -1.66
N ILE A 35 -0.60 18.22 -2.30
CA ILE A 35 -0.55 18.43 -3.75
C ILE A 35 0.85 18.91 -4.15
N GLY A 36 1.42 19.89 -3.45
CA GLY A 36 2.78 20.36 -3.70
C GLY A 36 3.82 19.24 -3.61
N ALA A 37 3.76 18.40 -2.58
CA ALA A 37 4.65 17.25 -2.42
C ALA A 37 4.48 16.24 -3.57
N LEU A 38 3.25 15.91 -3.94
CA LEU A 38 2.96 15.00 -5.07
C LEU A 38 3.45 15.58 -6.40
N CYS A 39 3.33 16.89 -6.62
CA CYS A 39 3.89 17.56 -7.79
C CYS A 39 5.41 17.43 -7.83
N VAL A 40 6.10 17.67 -6.71
CA VAL A 40 7.56 17.49 -6.63
C VAL A 40 7.97 16.05 -6.92
N LEU A 41 7.27 15.06 -6.37
CA LEU A 41 7.52 13.65 -6.66
C LEU A 41 7.27 13.34 -8.15
N THR A 42 6.20 13.85 -8.72
CA THR A 42 5.87 13.64 -10.15
C THR A 42 6.94 14.24 -11.05
N LEU A 43 7.35 15.48 -10.79
CA LEU A 43 8.43 16.13 -11.53
C LEU A 43 9.74 15.37 -11.38
N SER A 44 10.05 14.86 -10.19
CA SER A 44 11.24 14.04 -9.96
C SER A 44 11.20 12.74 -10.78
N ALA A 45 10.05 12.05 -10.84
CA ALA A 45 9.90 10.83 -11.64
C ALA A 45 10.06 11.07 -13.15
N LEU A 46 9.70 12.26 -13.64
CA LEU A 46 9.72 12.62 -15.06
C LEU A 46 11.05 13.25 -15.51
N LEU A 47 11.71 14.02 -14.63
CA LEU A 47 12.85 14.86 -15.00
C LEU A 47 14.18 14.37 -14.44
N ALA A 48 14.20 13.52 -13.42
CA ALA A 48 15.45 12.98 -12.90
C ALA A 48 16.13 12.08 -13.96
N PRO A 49 17.48 12.00 -13.97
CA PRO A 49 18.20 11.13 -14.89
C PRO A 49 17.70 9.68 -14.83
N ALA A 50 17.65 9.02 -15.99
CA ALA A 50 17.29 7.62 -16.06
C ALA A 50 18.33 6.79 -15.30
N LEU A 51 17.85 5.87 -14.46
CA LEU A 51 18.63 4.84 -13.79
C LEU A 51 18.42 3.54 -14.57
N PRO A 52 19.36 3.15 -15.46
CA PRO A 52 19.18 1.96 -16.26
C PRO A 52 19.07 0.73 -15.38
N ALA A 53 18.08 -0.12 -15.62
CA ALA A 53 17.89 -1.35 -14.82
C ALA A 53 19.14 -2.24 -14.84
N ALA A 54 19.84 -2.31 -15.98
CA ALA A 54 21.08 -3.06 -16.14
C ALA A 54 22.24 -2.57 -15.25
N ALA A 55 22.24 -1.29 -14.85
CA ALA A 55 23.26 -0.73 -13.96
C ALA A 55 23.05 -1.15 -12.50
N TRP A 56 21.86 -1.65 -12.16
CA TRP A 56 21.48 -2.17 -10.85
C TRP A 56 21.47 -3.70 -10.89
N HIS A 57 22.65 -4.29 -11.08
CA HIS A 57 22.83 -5.73 -10.98
C HIS A 57 22.44 -6.18 -9.56
N ILE A 58 21.34 -6.93 -9.44
CA ILE A 58 20.95 -7.57 -8.19
C ILE A 58 21.88 -8.79 -8.07
N PRO A 59 22.81 -8.84 -7.10
CA PRO A 59 23.60 -10.05 -6.87
C PRO A 59 22.67 -11.24 -6.68
N HIS A 60 23.05 -12.42 -7.16
CA HIS A 60 22.31 -13.66 -6.90
C HIS A 60 21.99 -13.80 -5.40
N PHE A 61 20.83 -14.37 -5.07
CA PHE A 61 20.44 -14.60 -3.68
C PHE A 61 21.53 -15.36 -2.94
N VAL A 62 21.87 -14.89 -1.75
CA VAL A 62 22.93 -15.49 -0.95
C VAL A 62 22.50 -16.88 -0.46
N ASP A 63 21.22 -17.03 -0.10
CA ASP A 63 20.63 -18.31 0.28
C ASP A 63 19.92 -18.97 -0.91
N SER A 64 20.65 -19.83 -1.61
CA SER A 64 20.14 -20.62 -2.74
C SER A 64 19.67 -22.02 -2.34
N ARG A 65 19.51 -22.29 -1.03
CA ARG A 65 19.20 -23.64 -0.55
C ARG A 65 17.79 -24.06 -0.96
N THR A 66 17.67 -25.34 -1.31
CA THR A 66 16.40 -25.97 -1.66
C THR A 66 15.82 -26.70 -0.47
N TRP A 67 14.57 -26.39 -0.10
CA TRP A 67 13.81 -27.13 0.91
C TRP A 67 12.52 -27.67 0.29
N LEU A 68 12.20 -28.95 0.55
CA LEU A 68 10.98 -29.59 0.05
C LEU A 68 10.79 -29.48 -1.48
N GLY A 69 11.89 -29.41 -2.23
CA GLY A 69 11.87 -29.25 -3.70
C GLY A 69 11.66 -27.81 -4.20
N VAL A 70 11.60 -26.82 -3.31
CA VAL A 70 11.48 -25.40 -3.66
C VAL A 70 12.87 -24.75 -3.72
N PRO A 71 13.32 -24.19 -4.85
CA PRO A 71 14.58 -23.45 -4.93
C PRO A 71 14.48 -22.12 -4.16
N ASN A 72 15.61 -21.60 -3.67
CA ASN A 72 15.67 -20.35 -2.89
C ASN A 72 14.62 -20.35 -1.75
N ALA A 73 14.50 -21.49 -1.05
CA ALA A 73 13.33 -21.79 -0.24
C ALA A 73 13.06 -20.77 0.87
N GLY A 74 14.12 -20.24 1.51
CA GLY A 74 13.98 -19.19 2.52
C GLY A 74 13.23 -17.98 1.99
N ASP A 75 13.62 -17.50 0.81
CA ASP A 75 13.02 -16.32 0.18
C ASP A 75 11.62 -16.60 -0.38
N VAL A 76 11.38 -17.78 -0.95
CA VAL A 76 10.05 -18.18 -1.43
C VAL A 76 9.06 -18.37 -0.29
N LEU A 77 9.44 -19.12 0.76
CA LEU A 77 8.52 -19.49 1.83
C LEU A 77 8.25 -18.34 2.81
N SER A 78 9.21 -17.44 3.01
CA SER A 78 9.01 -16.25 3.86
C SER A 78 7.93 -15.30 3.32
N ASN A 79 7.60 -15.37 2.03
CA ASN A 79 6.48 -14.63 1.46
C ASN A 79 5.11 -15.03 2.06
N LEU A 80 4.99 -16.23 2.64
CA LEU A 80 3.79 -16.64 3.38
C LEU A 80 3.47 -15.71 4.56
N ALA A 81 4.46 -14.98 5.08
CA ALA A 81 4.22 -13.95 6.10
C ALA A 81 3.34 -12.81 5.55
N PHE A 82 3.54 -12.38 4.30
CA PHE A 82 2.68 -11.38 3.66
C PHE A 82 1.25 -11.91 3.50
N LEU A 83 1.10 -13.16 3.07
CA LEU A 83 -0.22 -13.80 2.94
C LEU A 83 -0.94 -13.85 4.30
N ALA A 84 -0.24 -14.30 5.35
CA ALA A 84 -0.79 -14.38 6.70
C ALA A 84 -1.29 -13.01 7.20
N MET A 85 -0.46 -11.97 7.06
CA MET A 85 -0.82 -10.61 7.49
C MET A 85 -1.92 -9.99 6.61
N GLY A 86 -1.90 -10.25 5.30
CA GLY A 86 -2.92 -9.78 4.35
C GLY A 86 -4.29 -10.42 4.60
N VAL A 87 -4.34 -11.73 4.81
CA VAL A 87 -5.60 -12.44 5.15
C VAL A 87 -6.10 -11.98 6.52
N TRP A 88 -5.23 -11.94 7.53
CA TRP A 88 -5.63 -11.54 8.88
C TRP A 88 -6.19 -10.10 8.92
N GLY A 89 -5.54 -9.16 8.23
CA GLY A 89 -6.04 -7.80 8.10
C GLY A 89 -7.36 -7.70 7.35
N SER A 90 -7.52 -8.47 6.25
CA SER A 90 -8.77 -8.54 5.48
C SER A 90 -9.95 -9.07 6.31
N GLU A 91 -9.70 -10.05 7.18
CA GLU A 91 -10.71 -10.56 8.10
C GLU A 91 -11.11 -9.52 9.15
N ARG A 92 -10.15 -8.72 9.64
CA ARG A 92 -10.40 -7.69 10.66
C ARG A 92 -11.14 -6.48 10.10
N ILE A 93 -10.83 -6.06 8.88
CA ILE A 93 -11.49 -4.89 8.27
C ILE A 93 -12.95 -5.16 7.91
N ARG A 94 -13.34 -6.42 7.66
CA ARG A 94 -14.74 -6.81 7.41
C ARG A 94 -15.69 -6.38 8.53
N ALA A 95 -15.20 -6.27 9.77
CA ALA A 95 -15.97 -5.84 10.93
C ALA A 95 -15.97 -4.30 11.14
N ARG A 96 -15.35 -3.52 10.25
CA ARG A 96 -15.10 -2.07 10.41
C ARG A 96 -15.51 -1.30 9.15
N HIS A 97 -16.65 -0.60 9.21
CA HIS A 97 -17.15 0.22 8.09
C HIS A 97 -16.54 1.63 8.03
N ASP A 98 -15.87 2.06 9.10
CA ASP A 98 -15.22 3.37 9.24
C ASP A 98 -13.74 3.37 8.79
N ALA A 99 -13.21 2.20 8.43
CA ALA A 99 -11.83 2.07 7.98
C ALA A 99 -11.60 2.77 6.63
N PRO A 100 -10.44 3.42 6.43
CA PRO A 100 -10.12 4.02 5.14
C PRO A 100 -10.04 2.95 4.04
N VAL A 101 -10.54 3.25 2.83
CA VAL A 101 -10.52 2.34 1.68
C VAL A 101 -9.10 1.83 1.37
N GLY A 102 -8.07 2.64 1.66
CA GLY A 102 -6.67 2.26 1.55
C GLY A 102 -6.28 1.03 2.37
N ALA A 103 -6.96 0.74 3.48
CA ALA A 103 -6.67 -0.44 4.31
C ALA A 103 -7.02 -1.75 3.59
N SER A 104 -8.15 -1.82 2.87
CA SER A 104 -8.49 -2.99 2.04
C SER A 104 -7.42 -3.23 0.97
N TRP A 105 -7.03 -2.18 0.25
CA TRP A 105 -6.03 -2.28 -0.82
C TRP A 105 -4.63 -2.56 -0.29
N PHE A 106 -4.29 -2.10 0.91
CA PHE A 106 -3.04 -2.45 1.56
C PHE A 106 -2.96 -3.97 1.81
N PHE A 107 -4.00 -4.57 2.39
CA PHE A 107 -4.02 -6.01 2.65
C PHE A 107 -4.09 -6.86 1.36
N VAL A 108 -4.88 -6.44 0.37
CA VAL A 108 -4.86 -7.05 -0.98
C VAL A 108 -3.46 -6.96 -1.58
N GLY A 109 -2.80 -5.82 -1.44
CA GLY A 109 -1.42 -5.61 -1.88
C GLY A 109 -0.43 -6.56 -1.23
N LEU A 110 -0.57 -6.87 0.07
CA LEU A 110 0.29 -7.87 0.72
C LEU A 110 0.08 -9.27 0.13
N ILE A 111 -1.18 -9.66 -0.14
CA ILE A 111 -1.48 -10.95 -0.78
C ILE A 111 -0.87 -10.99 -2.19
N LEU A 112 -1.02 -9.92 -2.97
CA LEU A 112 -0.41 -9.82 -4.30
C LEU A 112 1.12 -9.79 -4.24
N THR A 113 1.70 -9.20 -3.20
CA THR A 113 3.16 -9.22 -2.94
C THR A 113 3.63 -10.65 -2.68
N CYS A 114 2.92 -11.43 -1.86
CA CYS A 114 3.23 -12.85 -1.66
C CYS A 114 3.29 -13.62 -2.99
N LEU A 115 2.32 -13.38 -3.87
CA LEU A 115 2.24 -14.06 -5.17
C LEU A 115 3.35 -13.59 -6.13
N GLY A 116 3.51 -12.28 -6.29
CA GLY A 116 4.50 -11.69 -7.20
C GLY A 116 5.94 -11.97 -6.77
N SER A 117 6.23 -11.76 -5.49
CA SER A 117 7.54 -12.01 -4.89
C SER A 117 7.87 -13.50 -4.85
N GLY A 118 6.92 -14.35 -4.44
CA GLY A 118 7.13 -15.80 -4.48
C GLY A 118 7.41 -16.31 -5.90
N PHE A 119 6.68 -15.78 -6.90
CA PHE A 119 6.92 -16.12 -8.31
C PHE A 119 8.30 -15.67 -8.80
N TYR A 120 8.78 -14.50 -8.36
CA TYR A 120 10.12 -14.00 -8.63
C TYR A 120 11.21 -14.87 -7.99
N HIS A 121 11.09 -15.20 -6.71
CA HIS A 121 12.10 -15.97 -5.99
C HIS A 121 12.26 -17.41 -6.45
N LEU A 122 11.23 -17.99 -7.08
CA LEU A 122 11.33 -19.32 -7.70
C LEU A 122 12.32 -19.36 -8.87
N ASP A 123 12.52 -18.24 -9.58
CA ASP A 123 13.36 -18.16 -10.79
C ASP A 123 13.71 -16.67 -11.07
N PRO A 124 14.71 -16.11 -10.36
CA PRO A 124 14.97 -14.67 -10.36
C PRO A 124 15.58 -14.14 -11.66
N ASP A 125 16.08 -15.02 -12.53
CA ASP A 125 16.79 -14.63 -13.75
C ASP A 125 15.85 -14.07 -14.82
N MET A 126 14.54 -14.25 -14.65
CA MET A 126 13.50 -13.79 -15.57
C MET A 126 13.02 -12.37 -15.21
N PRO A 127 13.37 -11.31 -15.97
CA PRO A 127 13.10 -9.91 -15.60
C PRO A 127 11.62 -9.58 -15.38
N GLN A 128 10.71 -10.30 -16.06
CA GLN A 128 9.27 -10.11 -15.94
C GLN A 128 8.75 -10.49 -14.55
N ARG A 129 9.42 -11.40 -13.86
CA ARG A 129 8.98 -11.84 -12.53
C ARG A 129 9.28 -10.80 -11.45
N LEU A 130 10.39 -10.07 -11.59
CA LEU A 130 10.67 -8.91 -10.74
C LEU A 130 9.63 -7.80 -10.94
N VAL A 131 9.11 -7.64 -12.16
CA VAL A 131 7.97 -6.74 -12.40
C VAL A 131 6.74 -7.21 -11.63
N ALA A 132 6.44 -8.52 -11.62
CA ALA A 132 5.32 -9.06 -10.86
C ALA A 132 5.44 -8.79 -9.34
N ASP A 133 6.63 -8.95 -8.76
CA ASP A 133 6.92 -8.56 -7.37
C ASP A 133 6.61 -7.07 -7.12
N ARG A 134 7.14 -6.19 -7.98
CA ARG A 134 6.89 -4.74 -7.90
C ARG A 134 5.43 -4.36 -8.05
N LEU A 135 4.67 -5.05 -8.91
CA LEU A 135 3.23 -4.82 -9.07
C LEU A 135 2.47 -5.12 -7.77
N GLY A 136 2.79 -6.23 -7.10
CA GLY A 136 2.21 -6.55 -5.79
C GLY A 136 2.53 -5.49 -4.73
N MET A 137 3.81 -5.11 -4.63
CA MET A 137 4.26 -4.06 -3.71
C MET A 137 3.61 -2.70 -4.00
N ALA A 138 3.42 -2.34 -5.28
CA ALA A 138 2.80 -1.09 -5.68
C ALA A 138 1.37 -0.94 -5.12
N VAL A 139 0.58 -2.01 -5.15
CA VAL A 139 -0.77 -2.04 -4.57
C VAL A 139 -0.71 -1.83 -3.06
N ALA A 140 0.24 -2.47 -2.38
CA ALA A 140 0.43 -2.29 -0.94
C ALA A 140 0.82 -0.84 -0.61
N PHE A 141 1.79 -0.26 -1.32
CA PHE A 141 2.19 1.14 -1.10
C PHE A 141 1.07 2.13 -1.36
N ALA A 142 0.27 1.91 -2.42
CA ALA A 142 -0.90 2.74 -2.70
C ALA A 142 -1.91 2.69 -1.56
N GLY A 143 -2.21 1.48 -1.06
CA GLY A 143 -3.04 1.26 0.12
C GLY A 143 -2.53 2.03 1.36
N PHE A 144 -1.26 1.83 1.70
CA PHE A 144 -0.64 2.47 2.87
C PHE A 144 -0.61 3.99 2.77
N LEU A 145 -0.25 4.57 1.61
CA LEU A 145 -0.25 6.02 1.44
C LEU A 145 -1.66 6.60 1.47
N GLY A 146 -2.66 5.87 0.96
CA GLY A 146 -4.07 6.22 1.13
C GLY A 146 -4.51 6.24 2.59
N ILE A 147 -4.08 5.27 3.40
CA ILE A 147 -4.28 5.28 4.86
C ILE A 147 -3.61 6.50 5.48
N ALA A 148 -2.33 6.73 5.21
CA ALA A 148 -1.56 7.83 5.79
C ALA A 148 -2.18 9.20 5.49
N ALA A 149 -2.60 9.44 4.25
CA ALA A 149 -3.25 10.68 3.87
C ALA A 149 -4.66 10.81 4.48
N SER A 150 -5.43 9.72 4.57
CA SER A 150 -6.73 9.72 5.26
C SER A 150 -6.60 10.07 6.74
N GLU A 151 -5.59 9.51 7.41
CA GLU A 151 -5.34 9.67 8.84
C GLU A 151 -4.82 11.07 9.21
N ARG A 152 -4.17 11.78 8.28
CA ARG A 152 -3.43 13.02 8.57
C ARG A 152 -4.00 14.25 7.86
N ILE A 153 -4.72 14.07 6.76
CA ILE A 153 -5.20 15.18 5.93
C ILE A 153 -6.73 15.16 5.88
N SER A 154 -7.32 14.24 5.12
CA SER A 154 -8.77 14.13 4.93
C SER A 154 -9.10 12.80 4.25
N VAL A 155 -10.34 12.31 4.40
CA VAL A 155 -10.80 11.08 3.74
C VAL A 155 -10.63 11.17 2.21
N ARG A 156 -11.05 12.30 1.62
CA ARG A 156 -10.89 12.54 0.17
C ARG A 156 -9.43 12.55 -0.29
N ALA A 157 -8.51 13.10 0.51
CA ALA A 157 -7.09 13.07 0.20
C ALA A 157 -6.54 11.63 0.24
N GLY A 158 -6.99 10.82 1.20
CA GLY A 158 -6.67 9.39 1.26
C GLY A 158 -7.09 8.63 0.01
N GLU A 159 -8.32 8.84 -0.45
CA GLU A 159 -8.84 8.21 -1.68
C GLU A 159 -8.10 8.69 -2.93
N ALA A 160 -7.84 9.99 -3.04
CA ALA A 160 -7.11 10.56 -4.17
C ALA A 160 -5.66 10.04 -4.24
N VAL A 161 -4.96 9.98 -3.10
CA VAL A 161 -3.60 9.44 -3.02
C VAL A 161 -3.59 7.95 -3.35
N LEU A 162 -4.55 7.18 -2.85
CA LEU A 162 -4.68 5.77 -3.18
C LEU A 162 -4.79 5.56 -4.70
N VAL A 163 -5.72 6.25 -5.37
CA VAL A 163 -5.93 6.09 -6.82
C VAL A 163 -4.71 6.54 -7.60
N LEU A 164 -4.14 7.69 -7.25
CA LEU A 164 -2.94 8.22 -7.90
C LEU A 164 -1.76 7.25 -7.77
N MET A 165 -1.50 6.76 -6.56
CA MET A 165 -0.38 5.85 -6.29
C MET A 165 -0.62 4.45 -6.88
N MET A 166 -1.87 4.01 -7.00
CA MET A 166 -2.21 2.78 -7.71
C MET A 166 -1.78 2.88 -9.17
N VAL A 167 -2.20 3.94 -9.86
CA VAL A 167 -1.83 4.15 -11.27
C VAL A 167 -0.34 4.37 -11.43
N ALA A 168 0.23 5.32 -10.67
CA ALA A 168 1.64 5.67 -10.75
C ALA A 168 2.56 4.50 -10.38
N GLY A 169 2.21 3.74 -9.34
CA GLY A 169 3.01 2.60 -8.88
C GLY A 169 3.02 1.44 -9.85
N LEU A 170 1.86 1.09 -10.43
CA LEU A 170 1.78 0.03 -11.44
C LEU A 170 2.52 0.41 -12.74
N LEU A 171 2.37 1.67 -13.18
CA LEU A 171 3.12 2.18 -14.34
C LEU A 171 4.63 2.21 -14.05
N ALA A 172 5.03 2.69 -12.87
CA ALA A 172 6.44 2.73 -12.48
C ALA A 172 7.04 1.33 -12.40
N ALA A 173 6.32 0.35 -11.84
CA ALA A 173 6.75 -1.05 -11.81
C ALA A 173 6.96 -1.61 -13.23
N TRP A 174 6.08 -1.26 -14.17
CA TRP A 174 6.21 -1.65 -15.56
C TRP A 174 7.36 -0.94 -16.28
N VAL A 175 7.64 0.34 -16.02
CA VAL A 175 8.76 1.07 -16.64
C VAL A 175 10.12 0.61 -16.08
N ALA A 176 10.12 0.10 -14.84
CA ALA A 176 11.32 -0.32 -14.10
C ALA A 176 12.09 -1.52 -14.67
N ARG A 177 11.61 -2.14 -15.74
CA ARG A 177 12.37 -3.14 -16.54
C ARG A 177 13.47 -2.48 -17.37
N GLU A 178 13.33 -1.19 -17.65
CA GLU A 178 14.30 -0.42 -18.45
C GLU A 178 14.86 0.75 -17.63
N ASN A 179 13.98 1.52 -16.97
CA ASN A 179 14.36 2.70 -16.19
C ASN A 179 13.78 2.62 -14.77
N LEU A 180 14.65 2.50 -13.77
CA LEU A 180 14.28 2.38 -12.36
C LEU A 180 13.84 3.71 -11.73
N THR A 181 14.13 4.86 -12.35
CA THR A 181 13.91 6.17 -11.75
C THR A 181 12.47 6.39 -11.25
N PRO A 182 11.42 6.12 -12.04
CA PRO A 182 10.04 6.28 -11.56
C PRO A 182 9.71 5.35 -10.38
N TRP A 183 10.26 4.13 -10.38
CA TRP A 183 10.06 3.17 -9.30
C TRP A 183 10.75 3.60 -8.01
N VAL A 184 11.98 4.11 -8.10
CA VAL A 184 12.72 4.70 -6.96
C VAL A 184 11.92 5.85 -6.36
N VAL A 185 11.33 6.71 -7.18
CA VAL A 185 10.49 7.83 -6.71
C VAL A 185 9.21 7.34 -6.03
N VAL A 186 8.50 6.36 -6.61
CA VAL A 186 7.32 5.76 -5.98
C VAL A 186 7.67 5.13 -4.64
N GLN A 187 8.73 4.33 -4.58
CA GLN A 187 9.11 3.58 -3.40
C GLN A 187 9.67 4.49 -2.30
N PHE A 188 10.76 5.22 -2.58
CA PHE A 188 11.45 6.03 -1.57
C PHE A 188 10.81 7.40 -1.39
N GLY A 189 10.36 8.04 -2.47
CA GLY A 189 9.62 9.30 -2.38
C GLY A 189 8.25 9.12 -1.72
N GLY A 190 7.55 8.02 -2.02
CA GLY A 190 6.34 7.63 -1.29
C GLY A 190 6.61 7.41 0.21
N MET A 191 7.68 6.70 0.56
CA MET A 191 8.05 6.52 1.97
C MET A 191 8.43 7.85 2.66
N ALA A 192 9.13 8.76 1.97
CA ALA A 192 9.42 10.10 2.49
C ALA A 192 8.13 10.91 2.74
N LEU A 193 7.15 10.81 1.84
CA LEU A 193 5.82 11.39 2.06
C LEU A 193 5.14 10.77 3.31
N ALA A 194 5.21 9.45 3.47
CA ALA A 194 4.65 8.78 4.65
C ALA A 194 5.32 9.24 5.95
N VAL A 195 6.64 9.44 5.96
CA VAL A 195 7.39 10.02 7.09
C VAL A 195 6.89 11.43 7.38
N GLY A 196 6.80 12.29 6.35
CA GLY A 196 6.27 13.65 6.50
C GLY A 196 4.87 13.67 7.12
N LEU A 197 3.98 12.77 6.67
CA LEU A 197 2.64 12.60 7.23
C LEU A 197 2.67 12.07 8.67
N ALA A 198 3.55 11.11 8.99
CA ALA A 198 3.69 10.55 10.33
C ALA A 198 4.11 11.58 11.38
N LEU A 199 4.86 12.62 10.98
CA LEU A 199 5.26 13.73 11.83
C LEU A 199 4.14 14.77 12.07
N THR A 200 3.02 14.66 11.36
CA THR A 200 1.85 15.53 11.57
C THR A 200 0.84 14.92 12.53
N ARG A 201 0.03 15.78 13.17
CA ARG A 201 -1.04 15.32 14.07
C ARG A 201 -2.16 14.61 13.29
N PRO A 202 -2.67 13.46 13.79
CA PRO A 202 -3.88 12.83 13.27
C PRO A 202 -5.03 13.82 13.16
N ARG A 203 -5.88 13.66 12.14
CA ARG A 203 -7.12 14.44 12.05
C ARG A 203 -8.12 13.97 13.12
N PRO A 204 -9.05 14.83 13.59
CA PRO A 204 -10.15 14.39 14.43
C PRO A 204 -10.95 13.26 13.77
N GLY A 205 -11.27 12.22 14.55
CA GLY A 205 -12.00 11.04 14.05
C GLY A 205 -11.21 10.16 13.07
N ALA A 206 -9.87 10.24 13.08
CA ALA A 206 -9.01 9.26 12.43
C ALA A 206 -9.06 7.90 13.16
N LEU A 207 -8.75 6.82 12.46
CA LEU A 207 -8.71 5.46 13.00
C LEU A 207 -7.60 5.28 14.05
N GLY A 208 -6.55 6.11 14.00
CA GLY A 208 -5.44 6.08 14.96
C GLY A 208 -4.31 5.16 14.53
N VAL A 209 -4.09 5.00 13.24
CA VAL A 209 -3.02 4.15 12.70
C VAL A 209 -1.66 4.73 13.10
N GLN A 210 -0.82 3.87 13.69
CA GLN A 210 0.54 4.21 14.10
C GLN A 210 1.48 4.17 12.88
N LEU A 211 1.45 5.21 12.04
CA LEU A 211 2.25 5.30 10.81
C LEU A 211 3.75 5.08 11.06
N GLY A 212 4.27 5.57 12.19
CA GLY A 212 5.67 5.35 12.59
C GLY A 212 6.05 3.87 12.75
N GLY A 213 5.11 3.03 13.21
CA GLY A 213 5.34 1.58 13.30
C GLY A 213 5.45 0.92 11.93
N VAL A 214 4.64 1.34 10.96
CA VAL A 214 4.69 0.83 9.57
C VAL A 214 6.03 1.20 8.94
N ILE A 215 6.44 2.47 9.11
CA ILE A 215 7.72 2.99 8.63
C ILE A 215 8.90 2.25 9.27
N PHE A 216 8.84 2.00 10.58
CA PHE A 216 9.88 1.26 11.29
C PHE A 216 10.11 -0.13 10.68
N PHE A 217 9.05 -0.90 10.46
CA PHE A 217 9.14 -2.23 9.86
C PHE A 217 9.62 -2.18 8.40
N TYR A 218 9.23 -1.17 7.63
CA TYR A 218 9.77 -0.95 6.29
C TYR A 218 11.27 -0.67 6.31
N VAL A 219 11.74 0.24 7.18
CA VAL A 219 13.16 0.56 7.33
C VAL A 219 13.93 -0.68 7.79
N LEU A 220 13.39 -1.44 8.75
CA LEU A 220 13.98 -2.68 9.21
C LEU A 220 14.12 -3.71 8.07
N ALA A 221 13.10 -3.85 7.22
CA ALA A 221 13.18 -4.71 6.04
C ALA A 221 14.29 -4.27 5.08
N LYS A 222 14.45 -2.96 4.85
CA LYS A 222 15.55 -2.43 4.02
C LYS A 222 16.93 -2.65 4.64
N LEU A 223 17.08 -2.56 5.96
CA LEU A 223 18.33 -2.90 6.63
C LEU A 223 18.67 -4.39 6.48
N PHE A 224 17.68 -5.27 6.58
CA PHE A 224 17.88 -6.70 6.32
C PHE A 224 18.21 -7.00 4.85
N GLU A 225 17.61 -6.28 3.89
CA GLU A 225 17.96 -6.37 2.47
C GLU A 225 19.41 -5.95 2.20
N LEU A 226 19.87 -4.85 2.82
CA LEU A 226 21.26 -4.39 2.68
C LEU A 226 22.26 -5.34 3.38
N GLY A 227 21.83 -5.98 4.47
CA GLY A 227 22.63 -6.88 5.28
C GLY A 227 22.53 -8.35 4.87
N ASP A 228 22.02 -8.69 3.68
CA ASP A 228 21.63 -10.07 3.33
C ASP A 228 22.74 -11.10 3.59
N ALA A 229 23.89 -10.92 2.95
CA ALA A 229 25.04 -11.80 3.11
C ALA A 229 25.61 -11.80 4.53
N LEU A 230 25.69 -10.62 5.15
CA LEU A 230 26.25 -10.47 6.49
C LEU A 230 25.41 -11.19 7.55
N ILE A 231 24.08 -11.12 7.43
CA ILE A 231 23.14 -11.84 8.30
C ILE A 231 23.24 -13.34 8.07
N PHE A 232 23.33 -13.76 6.80
CA PHE A 232 23.44 -15.18 6.48
C PHE A 232 24.70 -15.81 7.08
N GLU A 233 25.85 -15.15 6.93
CA GLU A 233 27.10 -15.58 7.56
C GLU A 233 27.04 -15.53 9.10
N ALA A 234 26.55 -14.43 9.67
CA ALA A 234 26.49 -14.25 11.13
C ALA A 234 25.55 -15.25 11.82
N THR A 235 24.53 -15.76 11.12
CA THR A 235 23.61 -16.77 11.65
C THR A 235 24.07 -18.21 11.43
N GLY A 236 25.29 -18.41 10.91
CA GLY A 236 25.78 -19.75 10.57
C GLY A 236 24.97 -20.38 9.44
N HIS A 237 24.60 -19.56 8.45
CA HIS A 237 23.77 -19.95 7.31
C HIS A 237 22.38 -20.46 7.68
N ILE A 238 21.83 -20.11 8.86
CA ILE A 238 20.48 -20.55 9.23
C ILE A 238 19.42 -19.73 8.49
N VAL A 239 19.55 -18.40 8.46
CA VAL A 239 18.56 -17.49 7.87
C VAL A 239 19.24 -16.32 7.14
N SER A 240 18.79 -16.02 5.93
CA SER A 240 19.29 -14.88 5.15
C SER A 240 18.66 -13.56 5.59
N GLY A 241 19.32 -12.43 5.31
CA GLY A 241 18.70 -11.13 5.53
C GLY A 241 17.49 -10.93 4.62
N HIS A 242 17.48 -11.48 3.41
CA HIS A 242 16.34 -11.40 2.51
C HIS A 242 15.11 -12.16 3.02
N THR A 243 15.31 -13.30 3.69
CA THR A 243 14.24 -14.00 4.43
C THR A 243 13.68 -13.10 5.54
N LEU A 244 14.54 -12.47 6.35
CA LEU A 244 14.11 -11.57 7.42
C LEU A 244 13.45 -10.29 6.90
N LYS A 245 13.86 -9.79 5.74
CA LYS A 245 13.25 -8.65 5.04
C LYS A 245 11.78 -8.94 4.76
N HIS A 246 11.43 -10.11 4.20
CA HIS A 246 10.03 -10.45 3.92
C HIS A 246 9.19 -10.45 5.20
N VAL A 247 9.71 -11.06 6.28
CA VAL A 247 9.02 -11.09 7.58
C VAL A 247 8.84 -9.68 8.14
N ALA A 248 9.88 -8.86 8.15
CA ALA A 248 9.81 -7.48 8.62
C ALA A 248 8.83 -6.63 7.77
N ALA A 249 8.88 -6.75 6.45
CA ALA A 249 7.98 -6.04 5.56
C ALA A 249 6.52 -6.47 5.76
N ALA A 250 6.25 -7.76 5.98
CA ALA A 250 4.91 -8.24 6.31
C ALA A 250 4.41 -7.70 7.67
N LEU A 251 5.30 -7.59 8.66
CA LEU A 251 4.98 -7.02 9.97
C LEU A 251 4.65 -5.53 9.92
N ALA A 252 4.97 -4.82 8.82
CA ALA A 252 4.49 -3.46 8.60
C ALA A 252 2.94 -3.38 8.58
N ALA A 253 2.23 -4.50 8.40
CA ALA A 253 0.77 -4.54 8.54
C ALA A 253 0.28 -4.52 9.99
N TRP A 254 1.10 -4.93 10.96
CA TRP A 254 0.70 -5.06 12.36
C TRP A 254 0.09 -3.78 12.95
N PRO A 255 0.69 -2.57 12.77
CA PRO A 255 0.11 -1.33 13.30
C PRO A 255 -1.26 -0.99 12.72
N VAL A 256 -1.51 -1.34 11.45
CA VAL A 256 -2.80 -1.16 10.78
C VAL A 256 -3.82 -2.14 11.38
N ILE A 257 -3.47 -3.42 11.50
CA ILE A 257 -4.35 -4.44 12.07
C ILE A 257 -4.72 -4.11 13.51
N ARG A 258 -3.76 -3.62 14.32
CA ARG A 258 -4.00 -3.23 15.71
C ARG A 258 -5.00 -2.07 15.82
N SER A 259 -4.96 -1.11 14.89
CA SER A 259 -5.92 0.01 14.86
C SER A 259 -7.35 -0.41 14.47
N LEU A 260 -7.50 -1.59 13.87
CA LEU A 260 -8.79 -2.19 13.52
C LEU A 260 -9.38 -3.04 14.65
N ALA A 261 -8.65 -3.24 15.75
CA ALA A 261 -9.18 -3.96 16.91
C ALA A 261 -10.39 -3.21 17.48
N PRO A 262 -11.45 -3.92 17.92
CA PRO A 262 -12.55 -3.29 18.63
C PRO A 262 -11.97 -2.47 19.79
N ALA A 263 -12.38 -1.21 19.93
CA ALA A 263 -12.08 -0.47 21.14
C ALA A 263 -12.61 -1.32 22.30
N GLY A 264 -11.69 -1.84 23.14
CA GLY A 264 -12.09 -2.48 24.38
C GLY A 264 -13.04 -1.52 25.08
N SER A 265 -14.19 -2.04 25.51
CA SER A 265 -15.15 -1.33 26.34
C SER A 265 -14.39 -0.52 27.38
N ALA A 266 -14.37 0.80 27.21
CA ALA A 266 -13.85 1.68 28.24
C ALA A 266 -14.63 1.34 29.52
N PRO A 267 -13.98 1.08 30.68
CA PRO A 267 -14.70 0.91 31.91
C PRO A 267 -15.53 2.18 32.13
N CYS A 268 -16.85 2.04 32.27
CA CYS A 268 -17.69 3.13 32.75
C CYS A 268 -17.09 3.61 34.08
N PRO A 269 -16.72 4.88 34.24
CA PRO A 269 -16.44 5.41 35.56
C PRO A 269 -17.79 5.46 36.29
N HIS A 270 -17.95 4.55 37.26
CA HIS A 270 -18.93 4.69 38.33
C HIS A 270 -18.46 5.73 39.33
#